data_AF-A0A2X3CUY4-F1
#
_entry.id   AF-A0A2X3CUY4-F1
#
_cell.length_a   1.000
_cell.length_b   1.000
_cell.length_c   1.000
_cell.angle_alpha   90.00
_cell.angle_beta   90.00
_cell.angle_gamma   90.00
#
_symmetry.space_group_name_H-M   'P 1'
#
loop_
_entity.id
_entity.type
_entity.pdbx_description
1 polymer ?
#
loop_
_entity_poly.entity_id
_entity_poly.type
_entity_poly.pdbx_seq_one_letter_code
_entity_poly.pdbx_strand_id
1 'polypeptide(L)'
;MVLPFLQPILLSAMCLSKNLLAQAGELKLPPMLVKVKTPDLPLHLAGDTRRDDLTWNIVAAKEGLVAKGVDAENQLRAFVVSEDKMKEAFALLKQLVS
;
A
#
# COMPACT_ATOMS: atom_id res chain seq x y z
N MET A 1 -5.04 -17.18 7.22
CA MET A 1 -3.93 -16.23 7.00
C MET A 1 -4.03 -15.70 5.58
N VAL A 2 -4.25 -14.40 5.37
CA VAL A 2 -4.13 -13.78 4.04
C VAL A 2 -2.70 -13.25 3.92
N LEU A 3 -1.94 -13.78 2.98
CA LEU A 3 -0.59 -13.33 2.68
C LEU A 3 -0.69 -12.11 1.75
N PRO A 4 -0.05 -10.97 2.06
CA PRO A 4 -0.26 -9.69 1.35
C PRO A 4 0.11 -9.73 -0.14
N PHE A 5 0.88 -10.73 -0.57
CA PHE A 5 1.24 -10.97 -1.97
C PHE A 5 0.24 -11.80 -2.77
N LEU A 6 -0.81 -12.36 -2.15
CA LEU A 6 -1.80 -13.16 -2.88
C LEU A 6 -2.65 -12.34 -3.84
N GLN A 7 -2.98 -11.10 -3.47
CA GLN A 7 -3.83 -10.26 -4.31
C GLN A 7 -3.16 -9.89 -5.65
N PRO A 8 -1.89 -9.44 -5.71
CA PRO A 8 -1.19 -9.27 -6.98
C PRO A 8 -1.09 -10.56 -7.78
N ILE A 9 -0.74 -11.69 -7.16
CA ILE A 9 -0.58 -12.98 -7.85
C ILE A 9 -1.91 -13.42 -8.47
N LEU A 10 -3.01 -13.29 -7.73
CA LEU A 10 -4.34 -13.66 -8.22
C LEU A 10 -4.78 -12.77 -9.39
N LEU A 11 -4.59 -11.45 -9.28
CA LEU A 11 -4.92 -10.50 -10.35
C LEU A 11 -4.10 -10.79 -11.61
N SER A 12 -2.80 -11.04 -11.46
CA SER A 12 -1.90 -11.40 -12.55
C SER A 12 -2.30 -12.73 -13.21
N ALA A 13 -2.66 -13.76 -12.42
CA ALA A 13 -3.12 -15.04 -12.94
C ALA A 13 -4.43 -14.91 -13.74
N MET A 14 -5.38 -14.09 -13.26
CA MET A 14 -6.63 -13.80 -13.98
C MET A 14 -6.40 -12.98 -15.26
N CYS A 15 -5.45 -12.03 -15.23
CA CYS A 15 -5.07 -11.29 -16.44
C CYS A 15 -4.43 -12.21 -17.47
N LEU A 16 -3.52 -13.08 -17.04
CA LEU A 16 -2.84 -14.03 -17.90
C LEU A 16 -3.82 -15.03 -18.53
N SER A 17 -4.78 -15.56 -17.76
CA SER A 17 -5.76 -16.49 -18.29
C SER A 17 -6.61 -15.88 -19.42
N LYS A 18 -7.00 -14.61 -19.30
CA LYS A 18 -7.68 -13.87 -20.37
C LYS A 18 -6.81 -13.76 -21.62
N ASN A 19 -5.54 -13.36 -21.45
CA ASN A 19 -4.60 -13.20 -22.55
C ASN A 19 -4.35 -14.51 -23.30
N LEU A 20 -4.23 -15.63 -22.58
CA LEU A 20 -4.08 -16.97 -23.18
C LEU A 20 -5.32 -17.41 -23.97
N LEU A 21 -6.51 -16.90 -23.64
CA LEU A 21 -7.76 -17.15 -24.34
C LEU A 21 -8.04 -16.09 -25.44
N ALA A 22 -7.02 -15.34 -25.88
CA ALA A 22 -7.12 -14.26 -26.85
C ALA A 22 -8.10 -13.13 -26.48
N GLN A 23 -8.39 -12.97 -25.18
CA GLN A 23 -9.12 -11.83 -24.64
C GLN A 23 -8.12 -10.76 -24.21
N ALA A 24 -8.38 -9.49 -24.51
CA ALA A 24 -7.54 -8.39 -24.05
C ALA A 24 -7.67 -8.21 -22.53
N GLY A 25 -6.73 -8.75 -21.77
CA GLY A 25 -6.58 -8.55 -20.33
C GLY A 25 -5.55 -7.46 -20.04
N GLU A 26 -5.98 -6.40 -19.36
CA GLU A 26 -5.10 -5.37 -18.80
C GLU A 26 -4.95 -5.61 -17.28
N LEU A 27 -3.70 -5.68 -16.81
CA LEU A 27 -3.43 -5.82 -15.38
C LEU A 27 -3.47 -4.44 -14.70
N LYS A 28 -4.48 -4.23 -13.86
CA LYS A 28 -4.56 -3.07 -12.96
C LYS A 28 -4.42 -3.53 -11.52
N LEU A 29 -3.34 -3.08 -10.87
CA LEU A 29 -3.09 -3.36 -9.46
C LEU A 29 -3.63 -2.19 -8.63
N PRO A 30 -4.66 -2.41 -7.79
CA PRO A 30 -5.11 -1.36 -6.89
C PRO A 30 -4.04 -1.07 -5.83
N PRO A 31 -4.15 0.04 -5.09
CA PRO A 31 -3.38 0.21 -3.86
C PRO A 31 -3.56 -1.00 -2.93
N MET A 32 -2.45 -1.63 -2.54
CA MET A 32 -2.45 -2.84 -1.74
C MET A 32 -1.67 -2.65 -0.45
N LEU A 33 -2.24 -3.16 0.64
CA LEU A 33 -1.64 -3.07 1.96
C LEU A 33 -0.61 -4.17 2.18
N VAL A 34 0.64 -3.78 2.41
CA VAL A 34 1.71 -4.66 2.87
C VAL A 34 1.72 -4.65 4.40
N LYS A 35 1.76 -5.85 5.01
CA LYS A 35 1.83 -6.01 6.47
C LYS A 35 3.15 -6.67 6.84
N VAL A 36 4.01 -5.95 7.55
CA VAL A 36 5.28 -6.46 8.08
C VAL A 36 5.06 -6.88 9.52
N LYS A 37 5.22 -8.18 9.78
CA LYS A 37 4.97 -8.80 11.09
C LYS A 37 6.26 -8.92 11.90
N THR A 38 6.89 -7.79 12.14
CA THR A 38 8.05 -7.65 13.03
C THR A 38 7.53 -7.41 14.45
N PRO A 39 7.66 -8.37 15.40
CA PRO A 39 7.00 -8.29 16.70
C PRO A 39 7.32 -7.00 17.49
N ASP A 40 8.57 -6.55 17.42
CA ASP A 40 9.03 -5.37 18.16
C ASP A 40 8.69 -4.04 17.48
N LEU A 41 8.34 -4.07 16.20
CA LEU A 41 7.98 -2.90 15.41
C LEU A 41 7.05 -3.31 14.26
N PRO A 42 5.78 -3.62 14.51
CA PRO A 42 4.87 -4.05 13.46
C PRO A 42 4.52 -2.87 12.54
N LEU A 43 4.48 -3.10 11.23
CA LEU A 43 4.29 -2.03 10.23
C LEU A 43 3.22 -2.40 9.21
N HIS A 44 2.41 -1.42 8.83
CA HIS A 44 1.57 -1.44 7.64
C HIS A 44 1.97 -0.32 6.69
N LEU A 45 2.09 -0.62 5.41
CA LEU A 45 2.45 0.34 4.37
C LEU A 45 1.73 0.05 3.06
N ALA A 46 1.50 1.10 2.28
CA ALA A 46 0.95 1.00 0.92
C ALA A 46 1.35 2.23 0.10
N GLY A 47 1.11 2.14 -1.21
CA GLY A 47 1.44 3.19 -2.18
C GLY A 47 2.88 3.07 -2.69
N ASP A 48 3.32 4.09 -3.43
CA ASP A 48 4.65 4.11 -4.04
C ASP A 48 5.65 4.79 -3.11
N THR A 49 6.14 4.05 -2.11
CA THR A 49 7.05 4.58 -1.08
C THR A 49 8.43 4.97 -1.61
N ARG A 50 8.75 4.62 -2.86
CA ARG A 50 10.06 4.89 -3.50
C ARG A 50 9.99 6.03 -4.51
N ARG A 51 8.82 6.64 -4.70
CA ARG A 51 8.63 7.75 -5.61
C ARG A 51 9.50 8.95 -5.18
N ASP A 52 10.20 9.57 -6.13
CA ASP A 52 11.26 10.55 -5.84
C ASP A 52 10.72 11.95 -5.45
N ASP A 53 9.47 12.26 -5.79
CA ASP A 53 8.83 13.56 -5.56
C ASP A 53 8.06 13.63 -4.23
N LEU A 54 8.20 12.62 -3.36
CA LEU A 54 7.46 12.57 -2.11
C LEU A 54 8.04 13.52 -1.06
N THR A 55 7.17 14.37 -0.54
CA THR A 55 7.40 15.06 0.73
C THR A 55 6.82 14.21 1.87
N TRP A 56 7.68 13.78 2.81
CA TRP A 56 7.27 12.93 3.92
C TRP A 56 6.89 13.74 5.16
N ASN A 57 5.63 13.65 5.54
CA ASN A 57 5.11 14.17 6.80
C ASN A 57 5.10 13.05 7.84
N ILE A 58 6.01 13.12 8.81
CA ILE A 58 6.25 12.06 9.79
C ILE A 58 5.83 12.55 11.18
N VAL A 59 4.90 11.81 11.80
CA VAL A 59 4.47 12.02 13.19
C VAL A 59 4.81 10.77 13.98
N ALA A 60 5.76 10.90 14.91
CA ALA A 60 6.12 9.85 15.86
C ALA A 60 5.55 10.20 17.24
N ALA A 61 4.80 9.28 17.83
CA ALA A 61 4.24 9.42 19.16
C ALA A 61 4.45 8.12 19.98
N LYS A 62 4.06 8.13 21.25
CA LYS A 62 4.17 6.93 22.12
C LYS A 62 3.35 5.76 21.58
N GLU A 63 2.26 6.05 20.90
CA GLU A 63 1.34 5.06 20.31
C GLU A 63 1.82 4.55 18.94
N GLY A 64 2.94 5.07 18.41
CA GLY A 64 3.54 4.64 17.16
C GLY A 64 3.75 5.75 16.14
N LEU A 65 4.09 5.34 14.91
CA LEU A 65 4.43 6.20 13.79
C LEU A 65 3.26 6.35 12.80
N VAL A 66 3.10 7.54 12.26
CA VAL A 66 2.37 7.80 11.02
C VAL A 66 3.26 8.61 10.09
N ALA A 67 3.68 8.01 8.98
CA ALA A 67 4.40 8.68 7.91
C ALA A 67 3.51 8.72 6.67
N LYS A 68 3.29 9.92 6.12
CA LYS A 68 2.51 10.15 4.90
C LYS A 68 3.40 10.79 3.85
N GLY A 69 3.55 10.15 2.70
CA GLY A 69 4.22 10.69 1.53
C GLY A 69 3.19 11.37 0.62
N VAL A 70 3.35 12.67 0.42
CA VAL A 70 2.50 13.47 -0.48
C VAL A 70 3.30 13.99 -1.66
N ASP A 71 2.65 14.16 -2.81
CA ASP A 71 3.23 14.82 -3.99
C ASP A 71 3.11 16.35 -3.92
N ALA A 72 3.53 17.04 -4.98
CA ALA A 72 3.47 18.50 -5.10
C ALA A 72 2.04 19.06 -5.04
N GLU A 73 1.05 18.26 -5.45
CA GLU A 73 -0.38 18.59 -5.38
C GLU A 73 -1.00 18.25 -4.01
N ASN A 74 -0.16 17.87 -3.03
CA ASN A 74 -0.56 17.47 -1.69
C ASN A 74 -1.49 16.24 -1.66
N GLN A 75 -1.39 15.36 -2.67
CA GLN A 75 -2.11 14.10 -2.72
C GLN A 75 -1.32 13.00 -2.03
N LEU A 76 -2.00 12.17 -1.24
CA LEU A 76 -1.37 11.01 -0.59
C LEU A 76 -0.98 9.96 -1.64
N ARG A 77 0.33 9.66 -1.72
CA ARG A 77 0.89 8.67 -2.64
C ARG A 77 1.46 7.44 -1.94
N ALA A 78 1.85 7.59 -0.68
CA ALA A 78 2.36 6.50 0.13
C ALA A 78 2.11 6.75 1.61
N PHE A 79 2.08 5.67 2.41
CA PHE A 79 2.11 5.79 3.86
C PHE A 79 2.81 4.61 4.52
N VAL A 80 3.30 4.86 5.74
CA VAL A 80 3.79 3.84 6.68
C VAL A 80 3.19 4.14 8.05
N VAL A 81 2.63 3.12 8.70
CA VAL A 81 2.12 3.22 10.08
C VAL A 81 2.61 2.06 10.92
N SER A 82 2.82 2.28 12.21
CA SER A 82 3.35 1.28 13.13
C SER A 82 2.54 1.18 14.44
N GLU A 83 2.73 0.09 15.19
CA GLU A 83 2.11 -0.16 16.50
C GLU A 83 0.59 0.17 16.54
N ASP A 84 0.12 1.01 17.47
CA ASP A 84 -1.30 1.32 17.64
C ASP A 84 -1.84 2.22 16.52
N LYS A 85 -0.95 2.84 15.72
CA LYS A 85 -1.31 3.62 14.53
C LYS A 85 -1.66 2.73 13.34
N MET A 86 -1.38 1.41 13.39
CA MET A 86 -1.80 0.47 12.35
C MET A 86 -3.31 0.43 12.08
N LYS A 87 -4.14 0.89 13.04
CA LYS A 87 -5.60 1.06 12.85
C LYS A 87 -5.96 2.10 11.78
N GLU A 88 -5.06 3.06 11.52
CA GLU A 88 -5.26 4.11 10.51
C GLU A 88 -4.99 3.59 9.09
N ALA A 89 -4.33 2.44 8.95
CA ALA A 89 -3.88 1.89 7.67
C ALA A 89 -5.00 1.75 6.63
N PHE A 90 -6.19 1.28 7.01
CA PHE A 90 -7.31 1.13 6.08
C PHE A 90 -7.91 2.46 5.64
N ALA A 91 -7.93 3.47 6.52
CA ALA A 91 -8.40 4.80 6.16
C ALA A 91 -7.44 5.47 5.17
N LEU A 92 -6.12 5.31 5.38
CA LEU A 92 -5.09 5.82 4.46
C LEU A 92 -5.07 5.06 3.13
N LEU A 93 -5.26 3.74 3.15
CA LEU A 93 -5.33 2.92 1.93
C LEU A 93 -6.45 3.39 0.98
N LYS A 94 -7.60 3.78 1.53
CA LYS A 94 -8.73 4.31 0.73
C LYS A 94 -8.46 5.69 0.12
N GLN A 95 -7.48 6.43 0.64
CA GLN A 95 -7.09 7.74 0.13
C GLN A 95 -6.05 7.65 -0.99
N LEU A 96 -5.40 6.49 -1.16
CA LEU A 96 -4.47 6.29 -2.26
C LEU A 96 -5.24 6.25 -3.58
N VAL A 97 -4.91 7.17 -4.47
CA VAL A 97 -5.44 7.20 -5.83
C VAL A 97 -4.66 6.19 -6.67
N SER A 98 -5.36 5.40 -7.47
CA SER A 98 -4.78 4.46 -8.44
C SER A 98 -4.30 5.18 -9.70
#